data_AF-O14383-F1
#
_entry.id   AF-O14383-F1
#
_cell.length_a   1.000
_cell.length_b   1.000
_cell.length_c   1.000
_cell.angle_alpha   90.00
_cell.angle_beta   90.00
_cell.angle_gamma   90.00
#
_symmetry.space_group_name_H-M   'P 1'
#
loop_
_entity.id
_entity.type
_entity.pdbx_description
1 polymer ?
#
loop_
_entity_poly.entity_id
_entity_poly.type
_entity_poly.pdbx_seq_one_letter_code
_entity_poly.pdbx_strand_id
1 'polypeptide(L)'
;KAKGAQKTVQKGIHNKVAKKVRTSTTFRTPQNLQLSRKPKYARKVVAHAPRLDEYKFIVNPLNSESAMKKIEDDNISSSCHL
;
A
#
# COMPACT_ATOMS: atom_id res chain seq x y z
N LYS A 1 57.07 -20.98 3.60
CA LYS A 1 56.07 -22.07 3.77
C LYS A 1 55.91 -22.50 5.24
N ALA A 2 57.00 -22.79 5.98
CA ALA A 2 56.95 -23.23 7.38
C ALA A 2 56.19 -22.32 8.36
N LYS A 3 56.42 -21.00 8.34
CA LYS A 3 55.71 -20.05 9.21
C LYS A 3 54.18 -20.02 8.97
N GLY A 4 53.74 -20.32 7.75
CA GLY A 4 52.31 -20.42 7.42
C GLY A 4 51.67 -21.66 8.03
N ALA A 5 52.35 -22.81 7.93
CA ALA A 5 51.93 -24.07 8.52
C ALA A 5 51.83 -24.00 10.05
N GLN A 6 52.79 -23.35 10.70
CA GLN A 6 52.77 -23.12 12.14
C GLN A 6 51.56 -22.28 12.58
N LYS A 7 51.28 -21.18 11.86
CA LYS A 7 50.11 -20.32 12.12
C LYS A 7 48.77 -21.04 11.89
N THR A 8 48.72 -21.98 10.95
CA THR A 8 47.51 -22.78 10.68
C THR A 8 47.28 -23.87 11.73
N VAL A 9 48.34 -24.49 12.25
CA VAL A 9 48.24 -25.48 13.34
C VAL A 9 47.81 -24.80 14.63
N GLN A 10 48.39 -23.65 14.95
CA GLN A 10 48.13 -22.94 16.21
C GLN A 10 46.71 -22.33 16.29
N LYS A 11 46.17 -21.85 15.16
CA LYS A 11 44.82 -21.24 15.09
C LYS A 11 43.73 -22.23 14.66
N GLY A 12 44.11 -23.41 14.18
CA GLY A 12 43.19 -24.46 13.71
C GLY A 12 42.28 -24.06 12.54
N ILE A 13 41.22 -24.85 12.34
CA ILE A 13 40.24 -24.74 11.23
C ILE A 13 39.42 -23.43 11.31
N HIS A 14 39.41 -22.75 12.46
CA HIS A 14 38.62 -21.54 12.71
C HIS A 14 39.06 -20.30 11.92
N ASN A 15 40.26 -20.30 11.32
CA ASN A 15 40.74 -19.19 10.49
C ASN A 15 39.96 -19.00 9.18
N LYS A 16 39.28 -20.05 8.67
CA LYS A 16 38.59 -20.00 7.37
C LYS A 16 37.11 -19.64 7.48
N VAL A 17 36.56 -19.55 8.69
CA VAL A 17 35.14 -19.25 8.87
C VAL A 17 34.93 -17.75 8.86
N ALA A 18 34.54 -17.20 7.71
CA ALA A 18 34.11 -15.80 7.62
C ALA A 18 32.84 -15.61 8.47
N LYS A 19 32.98 -14.95 9.61
CA LYS A 19 31.85 -14.63 10.50
C LYS A 19 31.13 -13.38 9.99
N LYS A 20 29.79 -13.41 9.98
CA LYS A 20 28.99 -12.20 9.76
C LYS A 20 29.10 -11.32 11.01
N VAL A 21 29.93 -10.29 10.95
CA VAL A 21 30.09 -9.30 12.03
C VAL A 21 28.85 -8.42 12.06
N ARG A 22 28.16 -8.37 13.21
CA ARG A 22 27.03 -7.46 13.46
C ARG A 22 27.55 -6.33 14.34
N THR A 23 27.42 -5.09 13.88
CA THR A 23 27.87 -3.89 14.61
C THR A 23 26.81 -3.35 15.57
N SER A 24 25.53 -3.68 15.37
CA SER A 24 24.44 -3.31 16.26
C SER A 24 24.23 -4.32 17.38
N THR A 25 23.94 -3.84 18.58
CA THR A 25 23.52 -4.68 19.73
C THR A 25 22.08 -5.17 19.61
N THR A 26 21.27 -4.50 18.79
CA THR A 26 19.88 -4.88 18.52
C THR A 26 19.78 -5.83 17.33
N PHE A 27 18.98 -6.88 17.48
CA PHE A 27 18.61 -7.77 16.38
C PHE A 27 17.49 -7.14 15.56
N ARG A 28 17.68 -6.99 14.24
CA ARG A 28 16.67 -6.49 13.32
C ARG A 28 16.19 -7.61 12.41
N THR A 29 14.88 -7.72 12.22
CA THR A 29 14.30 -8.65 11.26
C THR A 29 14.81 -8.32 9.86
N PRO A 30 15.43 -9.27 9.15
CA PRO A 30 15.84 -9.03 7.77
C PRO A 30 14.60 -8.81 6.89
N GLN A 31 14.70 -7.88 5.94
CA GLN A 31 13.64 -7.69 4.96
C GLN A 31 13.53 -8.95 4.10
N ASN A 32 12.32 -9.50 4.05
CA ASN A 32 12.00 -10.68 3.28
C ASN A 32 11.25 -10.27 2.00
N LEU A 33 11.25 -11.16 1.01
CA LEU A 33 10.45 -10.98 -0.18
C LEU A 33 8.97 -11.10 0.18
N GLN A 34 8.23 -10.02 0.04
CA GLN A 34 6.77 -10.01 0.18
C GLN A 34 6.14 -10.20 -1.20
N LEU A 35 5.72 -11.43 -1.48
CA LEU A 35 5.00 -11.73 -2.72
C LEU A 35 3.58 -11.18 -2.66
N SER A 36 3.11 -10.61 -3.77
CA SER A 36 1.71 -10.20 -3.89
C SER A 36 0.77 -11.42 -3.84
N ARG A 37 -0.43 -11.22 -3.31
CA ARG A 37 -1.43 -12.29 -3.19
C ARG A 37 -1.89 -12.71 -4.60
N LYS A 38 -1.75 -13.99 -4.92
CA LYS A 38 -2.27 -14.62 -6.14
C LYS A 38 -3.33 -15.67 -5.76
N PRO A 39 -4.60 -15.28 -5.53
CA PRO A 39 -5.63 -16.23 -5.12
C PRO A 39 -5.96 -17.20 -6.27
N LYS A 40 -6.12 -18.49 -5.95
CA LYS A 40 -6.48 -19.52 -6.94
C LYS A 40 -7.94 -19.42 -7.42
N TYR A 41 -8.80 -18.80 -6.61
CA TYR A 41 -10.23 -18.66 -6.86
C TYR A 41 -10.72 -17.30 -6.34
N ALA A 42 -11.81 -16.80 -6.92
CA ALA A 42 -12.45 -15.57 -6.47
C ALA A 42 -13.09 -15.79 -5.08
N ARG A 43 -12.91 -14.83 -4.16
CA ARG A 43 -13.55 -14.88 -2.82
C ARG A 43 -15.07 -14.67 -2.86
N LYS A 44 -15.56 -14.04 -3.93
CA LYS A 44 -16.98 -13.79 -4.20
C LYS A 44 -17.23 -14.13 -5.66
N VAL A 45 -18.31 -14.84 -5.92
CA VAL A 45 -18.70 -15.24 -7.28
C VAL A 45 -19.24 -14.04 -8.05
N VAL A 46 -19.98 -13.16 -7.38
CA VAL A 46 -20.61 -11.98 -7.98
C VAL A 46 -20.06 -10.72 -7.32
N ALA A 47 -19.72 -9.72 -8.14
CA ALA A 47 -19.33 -8.40 -7.66
C ALA A 47 -20.55 -7.65 -7.12
N HIS A 48 -20.35 -6.80 -6.12
CA HIS A 48 -21.42 -5.92 -5.65
C HIS A 48 -21.73 -4.88 -6.72
N ALA A 49 -23.02 -4.65 -6.99
CA ALA A 49 -23.44 -3.58 -7.87
C ALA A 49 -22.98 -2.21 -7.29
N PRO A 50 -22.63 -1.24 -8.15
CA PRO A 50 -22.34 0.11 -7.70
C PRO A 50 -23.55 0.65 -6.94
N ARG A 51 -23.32 1.13 -5.71
CA ARG A 51 -24.42 1.64 -4.87
C ARG A 51 -24.85 3.06 -5.25
N LEU A 52 -23.95 3.80 -5.88
CA LEU A 52 -24.14 5.15 -6.38
C LEU A 52 -24.45 5.05 -7.87
N ASP A 53 -25.72 5.22 -8.21
CA ASP A 53 -26.16 5.45 -9.58
C ASP A 53 -26.27 6.96 -9.83
N GLU A 54 -26.44 7.35 -11.10
CA GLU A 54 -26.54 8.74 -11.54
C GLU A 54 -27.71 9.49 -10.88
N TYR A 55 -28.80 8.78 -10.57
CA TYR A 55 -30.00 9.35 -9.97
C TYR A 55 -29.90 9.53 -8.45
N LYS A 56 -28.99 8.82 -7.78
CA LYS A 56 -28.67 9.03 -6.37
C LYS A 56 -27.74 10.21 -6.14
N PHE A 57 -27.08 10.71 -7.18
CA PHE A 57 -26.26 11.91 -7.09
C PHE A 57 -27.14 13.16 -6.99
N ILE A 58 -28.23 13.22 -7.78
CA ILE A 58 -29.18 14.34 -7.80
C ILE A 58 -30.48 13.92 -7.11
N VAL A 59 -30.62 14.26 -5.83
CA VAL A 59 -31.78 13.84 -5.02
C VAL A 59 -33.03 14.68 -5.32
N ASN A 60 -32.92 16.00 -5.21
CA ASN A 60 -33.99 16.94 -5.51
C ASN A 60 -33.45 18.37 -5.71
N PRO A 61 -34.17 19.23 -6.45
CA PRO A 61 -33.87 20.65 -6.48
C PRO A 61 -34.16 21.28 -5.10
N LEU A 62 -33.35 22.26 -4.71
CA LEU A 62 -33.56 23.03 -3.48
C LEU A 62 -34.66 24.08 -3.70
N ASN A 63 -35.67 24.09 -2.82
CA ASN A 63 -36.85 24.96 -2.92
C ASN A 63 -36.88 26.10 -1.90
N SER A 64 -35.73 26.49 -1.32
CA SER A 64 -35.66 27.63 -0.41
C SER A 64 -35.76 28.96 -1.17
N GLU A 65 -36.29 30.01 -0.53
CA GLU A 65 -36.37 31.36 -1.13
C GLU A 65 -35.00 31.87 -1.61
N SER A 66 -33.95 31.57 -0.83
CA SER A 66 -32.57 31.90 -1.20
C SER A 66 -32.04 31.11 -2.40
N ALA A 67 -32.53 29.89 -2.64
CA ALA A 67 -32.17 29.09 -3.82
C ALA A 67 -32.89 29.59 -5.07
N MET A 68 -34.17 29.97 -4.93
CA MET A 68 -34.96 30.59 -6.01
C MET A 68 -34.36 31.94 -6.44
N LYS A 69 -33.98 32.78 -5.48
CA LYS A 69 -33.32 34.06 -5.77
C LYS A 69 -31.99 33.88 -6.53
N LYS A 70 -31.19 32.86 -6.18
CA LYS A 70 -29.92 32.54 -6.89
C LYS A 70 -30.13 32.02 -8.31
N ILE A 71 -31.27 31.39 -8.60
CA ILE A 71 -31.65 30.96 -9.95
C ILE A 71 -31.88 32.16 -10.87
N GLU A 72 -32.42 33.25 -10.32
CA GLU A 72 -32.78 34.48 -11.02
C GLU A 72 -31.60 35.45 -11.16
N ASP A 73 -30.82 35.66 -10.10
CA ASP A 73 -29.73 36.65 -10.08
C ASP A 73 -28.48 36.16 -10.84
N ASP A 74 -28.11 34.89 -10.68
CA ASP A 74 -26.82 34.36 -11.15
C ASP A 74 -26.95 33.47 -12.41
N ASN A 75 -28.16 33.28 -12.97
CA ASN A 75 -28.44 32.29 -14.02
C ASN A 75 -27.84 30.90 -13.72
N ILE A 76 -27.82 30.47 -12.44
CA ILE A 76 -27.43 29.10 -12.07
C ILE A 76 -28.51 28.09 -12.54
N SER A 77 -29.64 28.59 -13.03
CA SER A 77 -30.71 27.88 -13.72
C SER A 77 -30.34 27.41 -15.13
N SER A 78 -29.34 26.56 -15.23
CA SER A 78 -29.32 25.49 -16.26
C SER A 78 -28.42 24.31 -15.89
N SER A 79 -27.83 24.30 -14.70
CA SER A 79 -27.08 23.15 -14.19
C SER A 79 -27.51 22.77 -12.77
N CYS A 80 -28.83 22.69 -12.55
CA CYS A 80 -29.36 21.58 -11.79
C CYS A 80 -29.60 20.35 -12.68
N HIS A 81 -29.14 20.34 -13.95
CA HIS A 81 -29.23 19.23 -14.91
C HIS A 81 -27.96 19.13 -15.78
N LEU A 82 -26.96 18.43 -15.26
CA LEU A 82 -26.01 17.48 -15.89
C LEU A 82 -24.91 17.17 -14.88
#